data_AF-A0A524LB25-F1
#
_entry.id   AF-A0A524LB25-F1
#
_cell.length_a   1.000
_cell.length_b   1.000
_cell.length_c   1.000
_cell.angle_alpha   90.00
_cell.angle_beta   90.00
_cell.angle_gamma   90.00
#
_symmetry.space_group_name_H-M   'P 1'
#
loop_
_entity.id
_entity.type
_entity.pdbx_description
1 polymer ?
#
loop_
_entity_poly.entity_id
_entity_poly.type
_entity_poly.pdbx_seq_one_letter_code
_entity_poly.pdbx_strand_id
1 'polypeptide(L)'
;MRVRFWGTRGSIPKPGPTTLRYGGNTSCVEVRSADGTLVVIDSGSGIHALGLELMRSGEGARHGHLLIGHTHWDHVQGFPFFAPFFVREGCWDVFAPGGRAKQLE
;
A
#
# COMPACT_ATOMS: atom_id res chain seq x y z
N MET A 1 -1.34 -18.88 0.36
CA MET A 1 -1.69 -17.44 0.47
C MET A 1 -0.87 -16.85 1.62
N ARG A 2 -0.23 -15.70 1.40
CA ARG A 2 0.57 -14.97 2.40
C ARG A 2 0.01 -13.55 2.54
N VAL A 3 -0.12 -13.07 3.76
CA VAL A 3 -0.52 -11.69 4.06
C VAL A 3 0.59 -11.03 4.88
N ARG A 4 1.00 -9.82 4.50
CA ARG A 4 2.00 -9.03 5.21
C ARG A 4 1.50 -7.61 5.41
N PHE A 5 1.58 -7.14 6.65
CA PHE A 5 1.21 -5.78 7.01
C PHE A 5 2.43 -4.86 6.93
N TRP A 6 2.32 -3.81 6.13
CA TRP A 6 3.34 -2.78 5.95
C TRP A 6 3.01 -1.49 6.71
N GLY A 7 1.74 -1.31 7.03
CA GLY A 7 1.27 -0.34 8.01
C GLY A 7 -0.07 -0.74 8.60
N THR A 8 -0.27 -0.41 9.88
CA THR A 8 -1.40 -0.85 10.71
C THR A 8 -2.01 0.30 11.52
N ARG A 9 -1.52 1.53 11.33
CA ARG A 9 -2.02 2.73 12.01
C ARG A 9 -3.13 3.39 11.20
N GLY A 10 -4.13 3.91 11.90
CA GLY A 10 -5.12 4.82 11.31
C GLY A 10 -4.74 6.29 11.49
N SER A 11 -5.39 7.14 10.70
CA SER A 11 -5.36 8.61 10.70
C SER A 11 -4.01 9.25 10.36
N ILE A 12 -2.95 8.97 11.10
CA ILE A 12 -1.62 9.56 10.89
C ILE A 12 -0.50 8.55 11.17
N PRO A 13 0.65 8.65 10.46
CA PRO A 13 1.82 7.89 10.82
C PRO A 13 2.36 8.40 12.16
N LYS A 14 2.75 7.48 13.04
CA LYS A 14 3.23 7.80 14.38
C LYS A 14 4.50 7.03 14.70
N PRO A 15 5.68 7.44 14.20
CA PRO A 15 6.93 6.80 14.55
C PRO A 15 7.31 7.11 16.00
N GLY A 16 7.86 6.14 16.71
CA GLY A 16 8.44 6.35 18.04
C GLY A 16 8.65 5.06 18.83
N PRO A 17 9.27 5.15 20.02
CA PRO A 17 9.54 3.98 20.87
C PRO A 17 8.28 3.16 21.21
N THR A 18 7.14 3.84 21.33
CA THR A 18 5.84 3.22 21.66
C THR A 18 5.19 2.48 20.49
N THR A 19 5.73 2.60 19.27
CA THR A 19 5.18 1.96 18.06
C THR A 19 6.12 0.93 17.45
N LEU A 20 7.18 0.53 18.16
CA LEU A 20 8.18 -0.42 17.64
C LEU A 20 7.61 -1.83 17.42
N ARG A 21 6.61 -2.26 18.20
CA ARG A 21 6.06 -3.62 18.12
C ARG A 21 5.28 -3.87 16.81
N TYR A 22 4.48 -2.90 16.37
CA TYR A 22 3.57 -3.08 15.22
C TYR A 22 3.79 -2.07 14.09
N GLY A 23 4.72 -1.13 14.27
CA GLY A 23 5.05 -0.10 13.28
C GLY A 23 4.29 1.22 13.48
N GLY A 24 4.85 2.28 12.91
CA GLY A 24 4.28 3.63 12.89
C GLY A 24 3.58 3.99 11.58
N ASN A 25 3.57 3.09 10.59
CA ASN A 25 3.03 3.36 9.25
C ASN A 25 1.51 3.23 9.19
N THR A 26 0.87 4.02 8.33
CA THR A 26 -0.58 3.91 8.05
C THR A 26 -0.91 2.81 7.04
N SER A 27 -2.21 2.50 6.92
CA SER A 27 -2.76 1.32 6.22
C SER A 27 -2.01 0.95 4.92
N CYS A 28 -1.42 -0.23 4.91
CA CYS A 28 -0.92 -0.87 3.70
C CYS A 28 -0.73 -2.37 3.98
N VAL A 29 -1.36 -3.20 3.16
CA VAL A 29 -1.30 -4.67 3.27
C VAL A 29 -0.91 -5.26 1.93
N GLU A 30 0.09 -6.14 1.95
CA GLU A 30 0.46 -6.99 0.82
C GLU A 30 -0.23 -8.34 1.00
N VAL A 31 -0.91 -8.79 -0.05
CA VAL A 31 -1.45 -10.13 -0.19
C VAL A 31 -0.82 -10.81 -1.39
N ARG A 32 -0.28 -12.01 -1.17
CA ARG A 32 0.18 -12.92 -2.21
C ARG A 32 -0.72 -14.13 -2.25
N SER A 33 -1.38 -14.34 -3.39
CA SER A 33 -2.17 -15.54 -3.66
C SER A 33 -1.29 -16.79 -3.77
N ALA A 34 -1.89 -17.95 -3.97
CA ALA A 34 -1.14 -19.19 -4.22
C ALA A 34 -0.42 -19.20 -5.58
N ASP A 35 -0.94 -18.49 -6.57
CA ASP A 35 -0.38 -18.39 -7.93
C ASP A 35 0.60 -17.21 -8.11
N GLY A 36 0.91 -16.48 -7.03
CA GLY A 36 1.87 -15.38 -7.05
C GLY A 36 1.29 -14.00 -7.34
N THR A 37 0.00 -13.90 -7.67
CA THR A 37 -0.73 -12.63 -7.82
C THR A 37 -0.48 -11.71 -6.62
N LEU A 38 -0.05 -10.49 -6.92
CA LEU A 38 0.16 -9.42 -5.94
C LEU A 38 -1.07 -8.53 -5.85
N VAL A 39 -1.65 -8.49 -4.65
CA VAL A 39 -2.69 -7.52 -4.30
C VAL A 39 -2.18 -6.65 -3.16
N VAL A 40 -2.25 -5.34 -3.33
CA VAL A 40 -1.96 -4.34 -2.31
C VAL A 40 -3.29 -3.72 -1.90
N ILE A 41 -3.56 -3.68 -0.60
CA ILE A 41 -4.75 -3.03 -0.04
C ILE A 41 -4.28 -1.76 0.66
N ASP A 42 -4.83 -0.64 0.23
CA ASP A 42 -4.49 0.72 0.60
C ASP A 42 -3.04 1.15 0.29
N SER A 43 -2.90 2.46 0.13
CA SER A 43 -1.65 3.15 -0.17
C SER A 43 -1.32 4.20 0.88
N GLY A 44 -1.51 3.86 2.16
CA GLY A 44 -1.00 4.65 3.27
C GLY A 44 0.52 4.71 3.32
N SER A 45 1.09 5.31 4.37
CA SER A 45 2.55 5.52 4.45
C SER A 45 3.36 4.22 4.44
N GLY A 46 2.75 3.08 4.78
CA GLY A 46 3.38 1.76 4.71
C GLY A 46 3.75 1.33 3.28
N ILE A 47 3.07 1.86 2.26
CA ILE A 47 3.29 1.46 0.87
C ILE A 47 4.69 1.81 0.37
N HIS A 48 5.33 2.82 0.95
CA HIS A 48 6.71 3.19 0.64
C HIS A 48 7.68 2.03 0.94
N ALA A 49 7.58 1.43 2.13
CA ALA A 49 8.45 0.32 2.53
C ALA A 49 8.17 -0.94 1.69
N LEU A 50 6.90 -1.20 1.36
CA LEU A 50 6.52 -2.26 0.43
C LEU A 50 7.17 -2.02 -0.95
N GLY A 51 7.05 -0.82 -1.50
CA GLY A 51 7.63 -0.47 -2.79
C GLY A 51 9.14 -0.71 -2.84
N LEU A 52 9.87 -0.28 -1.82
CA LEU A 52 11.31 -0.54 -1.71
C LEU A 52 11.63 -2.04 -1.69
N GLU A 53 10.84 -2.84 -0.97
CA GLU A 53 11.04 -4.29 -0.93
C GLU A 53 10.78 -4.96 -2.28
N LEU A 54 9.71 -4.58 -2.99
CA LEU A 54 9.38 -5.10 -4.31
C LEU A 54 10.50 -4.76 -5.33
N MET A 55 11.03 -3.54 -5.24
CA MET A 55 12.16 -3.13 -6.07
C MET A 55 13.44 -3.92 -5.75
N ARG A 56 13.66 -4.23 -4.46
CA ARG A 56 14.83 -5.00 -4.00
C ARG A 56 14.76 -6.47 -4.39
N SER A 57 13.59 -7.11 -4.28
CA SER A 57 13.41 -8.53 -4.61
C SER A 57 13.21 -8.77 -6.11
N GLY A 58 12.71 -7.77 -6.85
CA GLY A 58 12.28 -7.90 -8.24
C GLY A 58 10.91 -8.58 -8.40
N GLU A 59 10.35 -9.17 -7.34
CA GLU A 59 9.10 -9.91 -7.37
C GLU A 59 7.89 -8.98 -7.31
N GLY A 60 7.15 -8.83 -8.42
CA GLY A 60 5.96 -7.98 -8.46
C GLY A 60 6.26 -6.48 -8.56
N ALA A 61 7.48 -6.10 -8.94
CA ALA A 61 7.83 -4.70 -9.23
C ALA A 61 7.16 -4.18 -10.52
N ARG A 62 6.74 -5.07 -11.43
CA ARG A 62 6.22 -4.73 -12.75
C ARG A 62 4.71 -4.93 -12.90
N HIS A 63 4.08 -5.75 -12.05
CA HIS A 63 2.65 -6.00 -12.15
C HIS A 63 2.06 -6.33 -10.78
N GLY A 64 0.90 -5.73 -10.50
CA GLY A 64 0.10 -5.98 -9.32
C GLY A 64 -1.21 -5.19 -9.36
N HIS A 65 -2.08 -5.49 -8.40
CA HIS A 65 -3.34 -4.79 -8.19
C HIS A 65 -3.26 -3.94 -6.93
N LEU A 66 -3.66 -2.69 -6.99
CA LEU A 66 -3.83 -1.80 -5.84
C LEU A 66 -5.32 -1.54 -5.63
N LEU A 67 -5.85 -1.93 -4.48
CA LEU A 67 -7.23 -1.68 -4.07
C LEU A 67 -7.24 -0.62 -2.98
N ILE A 68 -7.85 0.52 -3.26
CA ILE A 68 -8.09 1.58 -2.29
C ILE A 68 -9.44 1.33 -1.63
N GLY A 69 -9.46 1.15 -0.30
CA GLY A 69 -10.70 0.92 0.44
C GLY A 69 -11.58 2.17 0.46
N HIS A 70 -11.01 3.33 0.76
CA HIS A 70 -11.64 4.64 0.77
C HIS A 70 -10.58 5.75 0.70
N THR A 71 -11.00 7.00 0.47
CA THR A 71 -10.08 8.11 0.17
C THR A 71 -9.74 8.98 1.39
N HIS A 72 -9.71 8.40 2.59
CA HIS A 72 -9.08 9.07 3.74
C HIS A 72 -7.58 9.18 3.53
N TRP A 73 -6.99 10.24 4.06
CA TRP A 73 -5.59 10.58 3.80
C TRP A 73 -4.63 9.44 4.18
N ASP A 74 -4.86 8.76 5.29
CA ASP A 74 -4.03 7.65 5.76
C ASP A 74 -4.10 6.38 4.90
N HIS A 75 -5.02 6.32 3.93
CA HIS A 75 -5.16 5.25 2.94
C HIS A 75 -4.58 5.61 1.56
N VAL A 76 -4.28 6.89 1.30
CA VAL A 76 -3.83 7.37 -0.02
C VAL A 76 -2.53 8.19 -0.02
N GLN A 77 -2.08 8.68 1.14
CA GLN A 77 -0.93 9.59 1.24
C GLN A 77 0.39 9.02 0.70
N GLY A 78 0.53 7.70 0.71
CA GLY A 78 1.72 7.00 0.23
C GLY A 78 1.72 6.73 -1.27
N PHE A 79 0.58 6.92 -1.96
CA PHE A 79 0.42 6.62 -3.39
C PHE A 79 1.54 7.21 -4.27
N PRO A 80 1.94 8.50 -4.12
CA PRO A 80 3.00 9.09 -4.96
C PRO A 80 4.40 8.50 -4.69
N PHE A 81 4.58 7.78 -3.59
CA PHE A 81 5.87 7.27 -3.12
C PHE A 81 6.03 5.75 -3.36
N PHE A 82 5.15 5.16 -4.15
CA PHE A 82 5.23 3.77 -4.52
C PHE A 82 6.14 3.56 -5.74
N ALA A 83 7.43 3.29 -5.48
CA ALA A 83 8.45 3.14 -6.51
C ALA A 83 8.07 2.22 -7.71
N PRO A 84 7.35 1.10 -7.53
CA PRO A 84 6.90 0.24 -8.64
C PRO A 84 6.08 0.95 -9.72
N PHE A 85 5.39 2.06 -9.42
CA PHE A 85 4.66 2.84 -10.44
C PHE A 85 5.57 3.50 -11.48
N PHE A 86 6.85 3.68 -11.16
CA PHE A 86 7.81 4.36 -12.03
C PHE A 86 8.72 3.39 -12.79
N VAL A 87 8.48 2.08 -12.65
CA VAL A 87 9.21 1.06 -13.39
C VAL A 87 8.76 1.08 -14.85
N ARG A 88 9.72 1.24 -15.77
CA ARG A 88 9.46 1.17 -17.22
C ARG A 88 8.87 -0.20 -17.57
N GLU A 89 7.78 -0.20 -18.35
CA GLU A 89 6.96 -1.40 -18.66
C GLU A 89 6.23 -2.01 -17.45
N GLY A 90 6.17 -1.29 -16.32
CA GLY A 90 5.28 -1.64 -15.22
C GLY A 90 3.82 -1.38 -15.59
N CYS A 91 2.93 -2.32 -15.29
CA CYS A 91 1.49 -2.19 -15.44
C CYS A 91 0.84 -2.46 -14.09
N TRP A 92 0.16 -1.48 -13.53
CA TRP A 92 -0.53 -1.61 -12.24
C TRP A 92 -2.00 -1.30 -12.41
N ASP A 93 -2.86 -2.22 -12.00
CA ASP A 93 -4.30 -1.98 -11.95
C ASP A 93 -4.66 -1.29 -10.64
N VAL A 94 -5.29 -0.12 -10.70
CA VAL A 94 -5.72 0.63 -9.53
C VAL A 94 -7.24 0.65 -9.46
N PHE A 95 -7.77 0.08 -8.38
CA PHE A 95 -9.19 0.03 -8.08
C PHE A 95 -9.48 1.00 -6.93
N ALA A 96 -10.41 1.92 -7.13
CA ALA A 96 -10.82 2.89 -6.12
C ALA A 96 -12.35 3.03 -6.09
N PRO A 97 -12.93 3.49 -4.97
CA PRO A 97 -14.37 3.69 -4.89
C PRO A 97 -14.84 4.73 -5.91
N GLY A 98 -15.89 4.41 -6.66
CA GLY A 98 -16.58 5.39 -7.50
C GLY A 98 -17.19 6.49 -6.61
N GLY A 99 -16.97 7.75 -6.98
CA GLY A 99 -17.32 8.91 -6.16
C GLY A 99 -18.75 8.87 -5.63
N ARG A 100 -18.90 8.72 -4.32
CA ARG A 100 -20.15 9.05 -3.63
C ARG A 100 -20.04 10.48 -3.17
N ALA A 101 -21.04 11.29 -3.52
CA ALA A 101 -21.14 12.68 -3.11
C ALA A 101 -21.30 12.78 -1.58
N LYS A 102 -20.18 12.71 -0.87
CA LYS A 102 -19.87 13.09 0.52
C LYS A 102 -18.65 12.27 0.90
N GLN A 103 -17.52 12.93 1.19
CA GLN A 103 -16.63 12.59 2.31
C GLN A 103 -15.51 13.64 2.40
N LEU A 104 -15.67 14.53 3.37
CA LEU A 104 -14.60 15.32 3.98
C LEU A 104 -14.18 14.46 5.18
N GLU A 105 -13.27 13.53 4.98
CA GLU A 105 -13.07 12.41 5.93
C GLU A 105 -14.36 11.57 6.08
#